data_AF-A0A8I2FZN4-F1
#
_entry.id   AF-A0A8I2FZN4-F1
#
_cell.length_a   1.000
_cell.length_b   1.000
_cell.length_c   1.000
_cell.angle_alpha   90.00
_cell.angle_beta   90.00
_cell.angle_gamma   90.00
#
_symmetry.space_group_name_H-M   'P 1'
#
loop_
_entity.id
_entity.type
_entity.pdbx_description
1 polymer ?
#
loop_
_entity_poly.entity_id
_entity_poly.type
_entity_poly.pdbx_seq_one_letter_code
_entity_poly.pdbx_strand_id
1 'polypeptide(L)'
;MNDEKNEKKDIIKDQRREQEQEDILEEYLKPKRLQIKFWRWVILAIVFVILVIVYKTWVIDPTLPPEELVASMEIFNIESQWIKSEELDTPDFKGIVLVPQISFQVRNIGKAELYYVYFLGVFRLLDRPKALGEGTFVAFKKPLKPGEESERITLNSKFGYRGSSKQAFKKYYKEWRSAMVQIYVSSGTSRLSFLKSFYISRRIEGLDVDITVTDKQYKDIVIEEEKDQKK
;
A
#
# COMPACT_ATOMS: atom_id res chain seq x y z
N MET A 1 -28.39 100.50 5.91
CA MET A 1 -27.96 99.75 4.70
C MET A 1 -26.77 98.81 4.93
N ASN A 2 -26.20 98.71 6.15
CA ASN A 2 -25.11 97.77 6.49
C ASN A 2 -25.58 96.53 7.27
N ASP A 3 -26.69 96.58 8.00
CA ASP A 3 -27.17 95.44 8.80
C ASP A 3 -27.77 94.31 7.95
N GLU A 4 -28.56 94.64 6.93
CA GLU A 4 -29.20 93.68 6.03
C GLU A 4 -28.19 92.85 5.20
N LYS A 5 -26.97 93.38 5.03
CA LYS A 5 -25.88 92.71 4.29
C LYS A 5 -25.09 91.74 5.16
N ASN A 6 -25.09 91.94 6.48
CA ASN A 6 -24.47 91.02 7.44
C ASN A 6 -25.41 89.84 7.73
N GLU A 7 -26.70 90.11 7.91
CA GLU A 7 -27.71 89.06 8.13
C GLU A 7 -27.78 88.06 6.96
N LYS A 8 -27.73 88.54 5.72
CA LYS A 8 -27.64 87.65 4.53
C LYS A 8 -26.36 86.81 4.48
N LYS A 9 -25.23 87.30 5.00
CA LYS A 9 -23.98 86.53 5.02
C LYS A 9 -24.02 85.43 6.07
N ASP A 10 -24.64 85.68 7.20
CA ASP A 10 -24.76 84.69 8.27
C ASP A 10 -25.71 83.56 7.86
N ILE A 11 -26.83 83.88 7.20
CA ILE A 11 -27.75 82.88 6.62
C ILE A 11 -27.05 81.99 5.58
N ILE A 12 -26.26 82.57 4.68
CA ILE A 12 -25.51 81.80 3.66
C ILE A 12 -24.45 80.89 4.31
N LYS A 13 -23.85 81.34 5.41
CA LYS A 13 -22.83 80.57 6.13
C LYS A 13 -23.44 79.39 6.90
N ASP A 14 -24.64 79.57 7.44
CA ASP A 14 -25.37 78.50 8.12
C ASP A 14 -25.90 77.46 7.14
N GLN A 15 -26.46 77.88 6.00
CA GLN A 15 -26.86 76.95 4.93
C GLN A 15 -25.69 76.13 4.38
N ARG A 16 -24.49 76.73 4.27
CA ARG A 16 -23.29 76.00 3.85
C ARG A 16 -22.84 74.99 4.90
N ARG A 17 -22.96 75.30 6.19
CA ARG A 17 -22.64 74.37 7.28
C ARG A 17 -23.62 73.21 7.37
N GLU A 18 -24.91 73.46 7.13
CA GLU A 18 -25.93 72.40 7.07
C GLU A 18 -25.70 71.48 5.87
N GLN A 19 -25.39 72.03 4.69
CA GLN A 19 -25.02 71.23 3.52
C GLN A 19 -23.75 70.40 3.75
N GLU A 20 -22.70 70.97 4.35
CA GLU A 20 -21.50 70.20 4.70
C GLU A 20 -21.79 69.09 5.72
N GLN A 21 -22.71 69.31 6.67
CA GLN A 21 -23.10 68.28 7.62
C GLN A 21 -23.94 67.18 6.98
N GLU A 22 -24.85 67.52 6.07
CA GLU A 22 -25.62 66.55 5.30
C GLU A 22 -24.71 65.70 4.38
N ASP A 23 -23.75 66.33 3.70
CA ASP A 23 -22.78 65.63 2.85
C ASP A 23 -21.90 64.65 3.63
N ILE A 24 -21.44 65.03 4.83
CA ILE A 24 -20.68 64.15 5.73
C ILE A 24 -21.57 62.98 6.21
N LEU A 25 -22.83 63.25 6.56
CA LEU A 25 -23.74 62.22 7.03
C LEU A 25 -24.06 61.21 5.91
N GLU A 26 -24.25 61.67 4.68
CA GLU A 26 -24.45 60.82 3.51
C GLU A 26 -23.22 59.95 3.18
N GLU A 27 -22.01 60.48 3.37
CA GLU A 27 -20.77 59.73 3.16
C GLU A 27 -20.62 58.58 4.18
N TYR A 28 -20.98 58.81 5.44
CA TYR A 28 -20.97 57.79 6.49
C TYR A 28 -22.11 56.75 6.34
N LEU A 29 -23.26 57.15 5.79
CA LEU A 29 -24.41 56.28 5.59
C LEU A 29 -24.32 55.40 4.34
N LYS A 30 -23.39 55.65 3.41
CA LYS A 30 -23.17 54.76 2.25
C LYS A 30 -22.75 53.37 2.76
N PRO A 31 -23.62 52.34 2.66
CA PRO A 31 -23.26 51.02 3.12
C PRO A 31 -22.09 50.54 2.26
N LYS A 32 -20.97 50.16 2.89
CA LYS A 32 -19.76 49.56 2.27
C LYS A 32 -20.10 48.24 1.56
N ARG A 33 -20.87 48.31 0.46
CA ARG A 33 -21.28 47.19 -0.39
C ARG A 33 -20.09 46.47 -1.01
N LEU A 34 -18.94 47.14 -1.12
CA LEU A 34 -17.68 46.53 -1.59
C LEU A 34 -17.09 45.52 -0.59
N GLN A 35 -17.26 45.69 0.72
CA GLN A 35 -16.70 44.74 1.70
C GLN A 35 -17.48 43.42 1.73
N ILE A 36 -18.79 43.44 1.49
CA ILE A 36 -19.62 42.22 1.54
C ILE A 36 -19.23 41.22 0.44
N LYS A 37 -18.89 41.69 -0.76
CA LYS A 37 -18.42 40.81 -1.85
C LYS A 37 -17.05 40.21 -1.56
N PHE A 38 -16.14 40.99 -0.97
CA PHE A 38 -14.82 40.53 -0.55
C PHE A 38 -14.92 39.44 0.53
N TRP A 39 -15.72 39.67 1.58
CA TRP A 39 -15.91 38.68 2.65
C TRP A 39 -16.57 37.39 2.17
N ARG A 40 -17.48 37.43 1.19
CA ARG A 40 -18.03 36.22 0.57
C ARG A 40 -16.96 35.35 -0.08
N TRP A 41 -16.00 35.95 -0.80
CA TRP A 41 -14.88 35.21 -1.39
C TRP A 41 -13.93 34.64 -0.35
N VAL A 42 -13.66 35.39 0.72
CA VAL A 42 -12.82 34.91 1.84
C VAL A 42 -13.47 33.71 2.53
N ILE A 43 -14.78 33.77 2.82
CA ILE A 43 -15.50 32.65 3.43
C ILE A 43 -15.50 31.42 2.50
N LEU A 44 -15.73 31.61 1.20
CA LEU A 44 -15.66 30.52 0.21
C LEU A 44 -14.28 29.86 0.16
N ALA A 45 -13.21 30.66 0.20
CA ALA A 45 -11.84 30.14 0.23
C ALA A 45 -11.57 29.34 1.50
N ILE A 46 -12.02 29.83 2.66
CA ILE A 46 -11.88 29.11 3.94
C ILE A 46 -12.64 27.77 3.90
N VAL A 47 -13.89 27.79 3.42
CA VAL A 47 -14.69 26.56 3.26
C VAL A 47 -14.00 25.57 2.32
N PHE A 48 -13.45 26.05 1.21
CA PHE A 48 -12.70 25.21 0.27
C PHE A 48 -11.45 24.59 0.92
N VAL A 49 -10.67 25.37 1.67
CA VAL A 49 -9.50 24.87 2.41
C VAL A 49 -9.90 23.82 3.44
N ILE A 50 -10.98 24.05 4.20
CA ILE A 50 -11.51 23.07 5.15
C ILE A 50 -11.93 21.78 4.42
N LEU A 51 -12.63 21.90 3.29
CA LEU A 51 -13.01 20.76 2.45
C LEU A 51 -11.79 19.96 1.98
N VAL A 52 -10.72 20.63 1.55
CA VAL A 52 -9.47 19.96 1.15
C VAL A 52 -8.81 19.25 2.34
N ILE A 53 -8.80 19.85 3.53
CA ILE A 53 -8.25 19.23 4.75
C ILE A 53 -9.07 18.00 5.15
N VAL A 54 -10.39 18.12 5.18
CA VAL A 54 -11.29 16.99 5.51
C VAL A 54 -11.15 15.88 4.46
N TYR A 55 -11.14 16.22 3.18
CA TYR A 55 -10.93 15.25 2.11
C TYR A 55 -9.59 14.51 2.25
N LYS A 56 -8.50 15.23 2.55
CA LYS A 56 -7.19 14.61 2.76
C LYS A 56 -7.10 13.75 4.02
N THR A 57 -7.84 14.07 5.07
CA THR A 57 -7.76 13.35 6.35
C THR A 57 -8.77 12.22 6.47
N TRP A 58 -9.90 12.28 5.76
CA TRP A 58 -10.97 11.28 5.84
C TRP A 58 -11.09 10.37 4.61
N VAL A 59 -10.67 10.82 3.43
CA VAL A 59 -10.83 10.05 2.18
C VAL A 59 -9.51 9.43 1.72
N ILE A 60 -8.39 10.11 1.96
CA ILE A 60 -7.07 9.51 1.81
C ILE A 60 -6.75 8.84 3.13
N ASP A 61 -7.20 7.59 3.30
CA ASP A 61 -6.67 6.74 4.36
C ASP A 61 -5.13 6.84 4.29
N PRO A 62 -4.43 7.08 5.41
CA PRO A 62 -2.98 7.05 5.42
C PRO A 62 -2.56 5.63 5.10
N THR A 63 -2.40 5.36 3.81
CA THR A 63 -1.87 4.10 3.31
C THR A 63 -0.49 3.96 3.90
N LEU A 64 -0.33 2.91 4.72
CA LEU A 64 0.90 2.65 5.42
C LEU A 64 2.03 2.65 4.38
N PRO A 65 3.08 3.50 4.54
CA PRO A 65 4.13 3.57 3.56
C PRO A 65 4.78 2.18 3.41
N PRO A 66 5.21 1.78 2.21
CA PRO A 66 5.61 0.39 1.97
C PRO A 66 6.77 -0.08 2.87
N GLU A 67 7.68 0.83 3.22
CA GLU A 67 8.80 0.58 4.13
C GLU A 67 8.32 0.28 5.55
N GLU A 68 7.34 1.04 6.04
CA GLU A 68 6.72 0.81 7.34
C GLU A 68 5.87 -0.46 7.35
N LEU A 69 5.20 -0.78 6.24
CA LEU A 69 4.48 -2.04 6.06
C LEU A 69 5.41 -3.23 6.22
N VAL A 70 6.54 -3.25 5.52
CA VAL A 70 7.53 -4.33 5.65
C VAL A 70 8.09 -4.40 7.07
N ALA A 71 8.43 -3.26 7.67
CA ALA A 71 8.97 -3.21 9.04
C ALA A 71 7.94 -3.64 10.12
N SER A 72 6.65 -3.51 9.84
CA SER A 72 5.55 -3.87 10.75
C SER A 72 5.19 -5.35 10.74
N MET A 73 5.79 -6.16 9.87
CA MET A 73 5.38 -7.55 9.64
C MET A 73 6.50 -8.53 9.97
N GLU A 74 6.21 -9.48 10.87
CA GLU A 74 7.08 -10.61 11.15
C GLU A 74 6.46 -11.91 10.61
N ILE A 75 7.15 -12.62 9.73
CA ILE A 75 6.74 -13.94 9.26
C ILE A 75 7.24 -15.01 10.23
N PHE A 76 6.35 -15.90 10.67
CA PHE A 76 6.67 -17.02 11.54
C PHE A 76 5.87 -18.29 11.17
N ASN A 77 6.18 -19.41 11.84
CA ASN A 77 5.55 -20.72 11.63
C ASN A 77 5.52 -21.13 10.15
N ILE A 78 6.70 -21.10 9.53
CA ILE A 78 6.88 -21.32 8.10
C ILE A 78 6.96 -22.80 7.80
N GLU A 79 6.14 -23.23 6.85
CA GLU A 79 6.16 -24.58 6.29
C GLU A 79 6.24 -24.46 4.78
N SER A 80 7.02 -25.31 4.14
CA SER A 80 7.05 -25.41 2.69
C SER A 80 7.11 -26.86 2.26
N GLN A 81 6.48 -27.15 1.14
CA GLN A 81 6.40 -28.49 0.57
C GLN A 81 6.02 -28.42 -0.90
N TRP A 82 6.11 -29.56 -1.57
CA TRP A 82 5.59 -29.79 -2.90
C TRP A 82 4.25 -30.51 -2.80
N ILE A 83 3.21 -29.89 -3.33
CA ILE A 83 1.86 -30.47 -3.35
C ILE A 83 1.49 -30.94 -4.75
N LYS A 84 0.55 -31.89 -4.83
CA LYS A 84 0.00 -32.35 -6.10
C LYS A 84 -1.04 -31.35 -6.60
N SER A 85 -0.78 -30.72 -7.74
CA SER A 85 -1.70 -29.75 -8.35
C SER A 85 -2.70 -30.43 -9.28
N GLU A 86 -2.24 -31.30 -10.18
CA GLU A 86 -3.08 -31.96 -11.18
C GLU A 86 -2.55 -33.35 -11.54
N GLU A 87 -3.45 -34.22 -12.03
CA GLU A 87 -3.10 -35.45 -12.74
C GLU A 87 -3.21 -35.19 -14.24
N LEU A 88 -2.20 -35.62 -14.98
CA LEU A 88 -2.19 -35.56 -16.43
C LEU A 88 -2.43 -36.97 -16.95
N ASP A 89 -3.51 -37.14 -17.71
CA ASP A 89 -3.80 -38.35 -18.48
C ASP A 89 -4.00 -37.98 -19.94
N THR A 90 -2.88 -37.68 -20.60
CA THR A 90 -2.84 -37.35 -22.03
C THR A 90 -2.25 -38.52 -22.82
N PRO A 91 -2.56 -38.67 -24.13
CA PRO A 91 -1.99 -39.72 -24.96
C PRO A 91 -0.45 -39.78 -24.91
N ASP A 92 0.19 -38.61 -24.77
CA ASP A 92 1.64 -38.46 -24.78
C ASP A 92 2.29 -38.57 -23.38
N PHE A 93 1.51 -38.38 -22.31
CA PHE A 93 2.04 -38.39 -20.94
C PHE A 93 0.97 -38.74 -19.91
N LYS A 94 1.28 -39.73 -19.07
CA LYS A 94 0.53 -40.06 -17.86
C LYS A 94 1.38 -39.77 -16.62
N GLY A 95 0.89 -38.91 -15.74
CA GLY A 95 1.63 -38.55 -14.53
C GLY A 95 0.94 -37.50 -13.68
N ILE A 96 1.71 -36.85 -12.82
CA ILE A 96 1.23 -35.81 -11.91
C ILE A 96 2.09 -34.56 -12.03
N VAL A 97 1.49 -33.42 -11.72
CA VAL A 97 2.20 -32.15 -11.54
C VAL A 97 2.34 -31.85 -10.06
N LEU A 98 3.57 -31.63 -9.63
CA LEU A 98 3.89 -31.15 -8.29
C LEU A 98 4.27 -29.67 -8.35
N VAL A 99 3.62 -28.84 -7.55
CA VAL A 99 3.91 -27.41 -7.44
C VAL A 99 4.45 -27.09 -6.05
N PRO A 100 5.38 -26.13 -5.93
CA PRO A 100 5.82 -25.66 -4.62
C PRO A 100 4.71 -24.86 -3.94
N GLN A 101 4.58 -25.09 -2.64
CA GLN A 101 3.70 -24.38 -1.73
C GLN A 101 4.53 -23.88 -0.54
N ILE A 102 4.19 -22.68 -0.07
CA ILE A 102 4.62 -22.16 1.22
C ILE A 102 3.40 -21.75 2.04
N SER A 103 3.41 -22.12 3.32
CA SER A 103 2.44 -21.72 4.31
C SER A 103 3.15 -21.00 5.45
N PHE A 104 2.59 -19.90 5.93
CA PHE A 104 3.18 -19.11 7.01
C PHE A 104 2.11 -18.32 7.76
N GLN A 105 2.49 -17.80 8.92
CA GLN A 105 1.69 -16.83 9.67
C GLN A 105 2.45 -15.51 9.76
N VAL A 106 1.71 -14.44 10.01
CA VAL A 106 2.24 -13.09 10.14
C VAL A 106 1.83 -12.52 11.48
N ARG A 107 2.78 -11.93 12.19
CA ARG A 107 2.52 -11.13 13.39
C ARG A 107 2.69 -9.66 13.04
N ASN A 108 1.76 -8.82 13.48
CA ASN A 108 1.91 -7.37 13.39
C ASN A 108 2.80 -6.89 14.54
N ILE A 109 4.03 -6.48 14.23
CA ILE A 109 4.98 -5.90 15.20
C ILE A 109 5.03 -4.36 15.12
N GLY A 110 4.24 -3.77 14.22
CA GLY A 110 4.13 -2.32 14.05
C GLY A 110 3.16 -1.68 15.05
N LYS A 111 2.95 -0.37 14.86
CA LYS A 111 2.02 0.45 15.68
C LYS A 111 0.65 0.62 15.03
N ALA A 112 0.57 0.51 13.70
CA ALA A 112 -0.66 0.64 12.93
C ALA A 112 -1.33 -0.73 12.75
N GLU A 113 -2.66 -0.72 12.59
CA GLU A 113 -3.40 -1.92 12.20
C GLU A 113 -3.11 -2.25 10.73
N LEU A 114 -3.01 -3.55 10.40
CA LEU A 114 -2.79 -4.00 9.03
C LEU A 114 -4.09 -4.43 8.40
N TYR A 115 -4.42 -3.85 7.25
CA TYR A 115 -5.68 -4.06 6.57
C TYR A 115 -5.50 -4.31 5.08
N TYR A 116 -6.29 -5.23 4.52
CA TYR A 116 -6.25 -5.65 3.11
C TYR A 116 -4.84 -5.80 2.55
N VAL A 117 -4.00 -6.57 3.26
CA VAL A 117 -2.62 -6.81 2.81
C VAL A 117 -2.62 -7.87 1.73
N TYR A 118 -2.11 -7.50 0.57
CA TYR A 118 -1.87 -8.36 -0.57
C TYR A 118 -0.48 -8.97 -0.48
N PHE A 119 -0.39 -10.29 -0.58
CA PHE A 119 0.84 -11.06 -0.65
C PHE A 119 1.00 -11.63 -2.06
N LEU A 120 2.21 -11.45 -2.62
CA LEU A 120 2.64 -12.09 -3.86
C LEU A 120 3.86 -12.97 -3.56
N GLY A 121 3.75 -14.26 -3.83
CA GLY A 121 4.87 -15.20 -3.80
C GLY A 121 5.37 -15.49 -5.21
N VAL A 122 6.59 -15.07 -5.52
CA VAL A 122 7.27 -15.38 -6.79
C VAL A 122 8.18 -16.59 -6.58
N PHE A 123 7.81 -17.73 -7.15
CA PHE A 123 8.55 -18.97 -7.03
C PHE A 123 9.59 -19.09 -8.14
N ARG A 124 10.80 -19.51 -7.81
CA ARG A 124 11.93 -19.68 -8.75
C ARG A 124 12.68 -20.97 -8.48
N LEU A 125 13.27 -21.54 -9.52
CA LEU A 125 14.29 -22.58 -9.40
C LEU A 125 15.64 -21.89 -9.33
N LEU A 126 16.53 -22.29 -8.42
CA LEU A 126 17.80 -21.58 -8.18
C LEU A 126 18.75 -21.56 -9.39
N ASP A 127 18.57 -22.46 -10.34
CA ASP A 127 19.44 -22.58 -11.51
C ASP A 127 18.83 -21.99 -12.79
N ARG A 128 17.70 -21.28 -12.68
CA ARG A 128 17.07 -20.59 -13.79
C ARG A 128 16.72 -19.16 -13.41
N PRO A 129 17.00 -18.18 -14.29
CA PRO A 129 16.61 -16.80 -14.05
C PRO A 129 15.08 -16.61 -14.11
N LYS A 130 14.38 -17.46 -14.88
CA LYS A 130 12.94 -17.35 -15.07
C LYS A 130 12.18 -17.90 -13.86
N ALA A 131 11.19 -17.13 -13.40
CA ALA A 131 10.26 -17.59 -12.38
C ALA A 131 9.52 -18.86 -12.84
N LEU A 132 9.34 -19.78 -11.89
CA LEU A 132 8.54 -20.98 -12.07
C LEU A 132 7.06 -20.59 -12.14
N GLY A 133 6.60 -19.75 -11.23
CA GLY A 133 5.23 -19.27 -11.19
C GLY A 133 4.98 -18.33 -10.02
N GLU A 134 3.75 -17.83 -9.94
CA GLU A 134 3.35 -16.84 -8.94
C GLU A 134 2.10 -17.31 -8.19
N GLY A 135 2.09 -17.08 -6.88
CA GLY A 135 0.93 -17.30 -6.00
C GLY A 135 0.53 -16.00 -5.32
N THR A 136 -0.77 -15.78 -5.12
CA THR A 136 -1.29 -14.51 -4.59
C THR A 136 -2.30 -14.77 -3.49
N PHE A 137 -2.31 -13.94 -2.45
CA PHE A 137 -3.30 -14.02 -1.37
C PHE A 137 -3.60 -12.65 -0.79
N VAL A 138 -4.88 -12.32 -0.58
CA VAL A 138 -5.31 -11.09 0.11
C VAL A 138 -5.72 -11.47 1.53
N ALA A 139 -4.95 -10.99 2.52
CA ALA A 139 -5.20 -11.21 3.93
C ALA A 139 -5.88 -10.02 4.61
N PHE A 140 -6.24 -10.21 5.88
CA PHE A 140 -6.69 -9.16 6.80
C PHE A 140 -7.92 -8.38 6.32
N LYS A 141 -8.96 -9.11 5.88
CA LYS A 141 -10.30 -8.52 5.68
C LYS A 141 -10.88 -7.94 6.98
N LYS A 142 -10.44 -8.46 8.12
CA LYS A 142 -10.52 -7.82 9.43
C LYS A 142 -9.12 -7.26 9.74
N PRO A 143 -9.00 -6.02 10.25
CA PRO A 143 -7.69 -5.45 10.58
C PRO A 143 -6.94 -6.33 11.58
N LEU A 144 -5.66 -6.58 11.31
CA LEU A 144 -4.75 -7.26 12.23
C LEU A 144 -4.11 -6.22 13.14
N LYS A 145 -4.45 -6.26 14.43
CA LYS A 145 -4.00 -5.25 15.40
C LYS A 145 -2.52 -5.40 15.76
N PRO A 146 -1.86 -4.35 16.27
CA PRO A 146 -0.52 -4.45 16.85
C PRO A 146 -0.42 -5.59 17.87
N GLY A 147 0.59 -6.45 17.72
CA GLY A 147 0.82 -7.64 18.54
C GLY A 147 -0.02 -8.86 18.16
N GLU A 148 -1.00 -8.73 17.27
CA GLU A 148 -1.88 -9.83 16.86
C GLU A 148 -1.22 -10.73 15.80
N GLU A 149 -1.62 -12.00 15.81
CA GLU A 149 -1.15 -13.04 14.90
C GLU A 149 -2.22 -13.43 13.89
N SER A 150 -1.82 -13.66 12.66
CA SER A 150 -2.72 -14.05 11.59
C SER A 150 -3.07 -15.53 11.63
N GLU A 151 -4.18 -15.86 10.97
CA GLU A 151 -4.41 -17.20 10.45
C GLU A 151 -3.32 -17.60 9.45
N ARG A 152 -3.26 -18.90 9.12
CA ARG A 152 -2.26 -19.45 8.19
C ARG A 152 -2.55 -18.97 6.77
N ILE A 153 -1.56 -18.33 6.17
CA ILE A 153 -1.55 -17.87 4.78
C ILE A 153 -0.82 -18.92 3.94
N THR A 154 -1.42 -19.30 2.82
CA THR A 154 -0.85 -20.30 1.90
C THR A 154 -0.69 -19.71 0.51
N LEU A 155 0.50 -19.83 -0.06
CA LEU A 155 0.81 -19.43 -1.43
C LEU A 155 1.30 -20.64 -2.22
N ASN A 156 0.72 -20.82 -3.41
CA ASN A 156 1.04 -21.92 -4.32
C ASN A 156 1.52 -21.35 -5.65
N SER A 157 2.54 -21.98 -6.24
CA SER A 157 2.92 -21.66 -7.62
C SER A 157 1.87 -22.21 -8.61
N LYS A 158 1.61 -21.45 -9.68
CA LYS A 158 0.78 -21.91 -10.81
C LYS A 158 1.40 -23.03 -11.64
N PHE A 159 2.73 -23.16 -11.61
CA PHE A 159 3.46 -24.18 -12.37
C PHE A 159 4.47 -24.92 -11.50
N GLY A 160 4.89 -26.09 -11.96
CA GLY A 160 5.76 -26.98 -11.22
C GLY A 160 6.34 -28.10 -12.06
N TYR A 161 6.79 -29.17 -11.41
CA TYR A 161 7.39 -30.32 -12.07
C TYR A 161 6.35 -31.33 -12.50
N ARG A 162 6.54 -31.88 -13.70
CA ARG A 162 5.83 -33.07 -14.19
C ARG A 162 6.64 -34.31 -13.84
N GLY A 163 5.98 -35.35 -13.36
CA GLY A 163 6.60 -36.63 -13.11
C GLY A 163 5.61 -37.77 -13.25
N SER A 164 6.09 -38.96 -13.58
CA SER A 164 5.24 -40.11 -13.85
C SER A 164 4.45 -40.59 -12.63
N SER A 165 4.98 -40.38 -11.40
CA SER A 165 4.26 -40.67 -10.15
C SER A 165 4.92 -40.01 -8.93
N LYS A 166 4.21 -39.95 -7.78
CA LYS A 166 4.79 -39.51 -6.49
C LYS A 166 6.02 -40.34 -6.09
N GLN A 167 6.06 -41.62 -6.44
CA GLN A 167 7.17 -42.53 -6.12
C GLN A 167 8.39 -42.30 -7.01
N ALA A 168 8.18 -42.03 -8.31
CA ALA A 168 9.26 -41.64 -9.23
C ALA A 168 9.95 -40.38 -8.72
N PHE A 169 9.14 -39.43 -8.25
CA PHE A 169 9.59 -38.22 -7.62
C PHE A 169 10.47 -38.47 -6.38
N LYS A 170 10.10 -39.40 -5.50
CA LYS A 170 10.95 -39.85 -4.38
C LYS A 170 12.26 -40.46 -4.84
N LYS A 171 12.26 -41.28 -5.90
CA LYS A 171 13.47 -41.96 -6.39
C LYS A 171 14.54 -40.96 -6.85
N TYR A 172 14.12 -39.88 -7.51
CA TYR A 172 15.02 -38.91 -8.12
C TYR A 172 15.13 -37.58 -7.34
N TYR A 173 14.73 -37.53 -6.07
CA TYR A 173 14.67 -36.28 -5.28
C TYR A 173 16.01 -35.51 -5.19
N LYS A 174 17.15 -36.21 -5.30
CA LYS A 174 18.48 -35.61 -5.29
C LYS A 174 18.74 -34.77 -6.54
N GLU A 175 18.18 -35.19 -7.68
CA GLU A 175 18.30 -34.53 -8.98
C GLU A 175 17.39 -33.32 -9.10
N TRP A 176 16.46 -33.12 -8.15
CA TRP A 176 15.58 -31.98 -8.18
C TRP A 176 16.34 -30.71 -7.85
N ARG A 177 16.05 -29.70 -8.66
CA ARG A 177 16.60 -28.37 -8.47
C ARG A 177 15.91 -27.76 -7.26
N SER A 178 16.70 -27.13 -6.39
CA SER A 178 16.16 -26.39 -5.25
C SER A 178 15.30 -25.24 -5.75
N ALA A 179 14.19 -25.00 -5.06
CA ALA A 179 13.30 -23.89 -5.33
C ALA A 179 13.35 -22.89 -4.19
N MET A 180 13.06 -21.63 -4.51
CA MET A 180 12.87 -20.56 -3.53
C MET A 180 11.60 -19.78 -3.86
N VAL A 181 11.07 -19.09 -2.87
CA VAL A 181 9.98 -18.12 -3.01
C VAL A 181 10.45 -16.77 -2.49
N GLN A 182 10.16 -15.72 -3.26
CA GLN A 182 10.28 -14.34 -2.83
C GLN A 182 8.88 -13.83 -2.52
N ILE A 183 8.64 -13.42 -1.28
CA ILE A 183 7.36 -12.86 -0.84
C ILE A 183 7.44 -11.34 -0.90
N TYR A 184 6.46 -10.76 -1.56
CA TYR A 184 6.23 -9.34 -1.65
C TYR A 184 4.89 -8.98 -1.04
N VAL A 185 4.78 -7.76 -0.54
CA VAL A 185 3.58 -7.24 0.12
C VAL A 185 3.19 -5.86 -0.36
N SER A 186 1.89 -5.58 -0.35
CA SER A 186 1.32 -4.25 -0.52
C SER A 186 0.01 -4.14 0.26
N SER A 187 -0.31 -2.96 0.76
CA SER A 187 -1.63 -2.63 1.33
C SER A 187 -2.25 -1.43 0.59
N GLY A 188 -3.55 -1.52 0.28
CA GLY A 188 -4.26 -0.44 -0.41
C GLY A 188 -3.59 -0.03 -1.72
N THR A 189 -3.21 1.24 -1.83
CA THR A 189 -2.55 1.82 -3.02
C THR A 189 -1.01 1.85 -2.91
N SER A 190 -0.44 1.26 -1.86
CA SER A 190 1.02 1.19 -1.70
C SER A 190 1.66 0.33 -2.80
N ARG A 191 2.94 0.60 -3.09
CA ARG A 191 3.70 -0.18 -4.05
C ARG A 191 4.04 -1.55 -3.47
N LEU A 192 4.07 -2.54 -4.35
CA LEU A 192 4.54 -3.88 -4.02
C LEU A 192 6.01 -3.83 -3.57
N SER A 193 6.29 -4.31 -2.36
CA SER A 193 7.59 -4.24 -1.70
C SER A 193 8.06 -5.62 -1.26
N PHE A 194 9.36 -5.88 -1.39
CA PHE A 194 9.94 -7.16 -0.96
C PHE A 194 9.87 -7.29 0.56
N LEU A 195 9.34 -8.41 1.04
CA LEU A 195 9.25 -8.72 2.46
C LEU A 195 10.34 -9.69 2.89
N LYS A 196 10.36 -10.89 2.31
CA LYS A 196 11.32 -11.95 2.67
C LYS A 196 11.37 -13.04 1.61
N SER A 197 12.44 -13.82 1.60
CA SER A 197 12.58 -14.99 0.76
C SER A 197 12.82 -16.26 1.58
N PHE A 198 12.34 -17.39 1.07
CA PHE A 198 12.51 -18.69 1.71
C PHE A 198 12.85 -19.77 0.68
N TYR A 199 13.67 -20.75 1.08
CA TYR A 199 13.82 -21.97 0.32
C TYR A 199 12.59 -22.85 0.49
N ILE A 200 12.18 -23.50 -0.59
CA ILE A 200 11.12 -24.50 -0.57
C ILE A 200 11.75 -25.84 -0.20
N SER A 201 11.24 -26.46 0.86
CA SER A 201 11.63 -27.79 1.27
C SER A 201 11.35 -28.81 0.17
N ARG A 202 12.18 -29.85 0.09
CA ARG A 202 11.98 -30.97 -0.84
C ARG A 202 10.96 -32.00 -0.34
N ARG A 203 10.25 -31.70 0.75
CA ARG A 203 9.11 -32.49 1.24
C ARG A 203 8.00 -32.54 0.19
N ILE A 204 7.37 -33.68 0.03
CA ILE A 204 6.19 -33.85 -0.84
C ILE A 204 5.01 -34.16 0.08
N GLU A 205 3.86 -33.53 -0.15
CA GLU A 205 2.65 -33.78 0.64
C GLU A 205 2.27 -35.27 0.66
N GLY A 206 2.18 -35.80 1.89
CA GLY A 206 1.96 -37.21 2.19
C GLY A 206 3.22 -38.08 2.26
N LEU A 207 4.43 -37.48 2.20
CA LEU A 207 5.73 -38.16 2.28
C LEU A 207 6.71 -37.34 3.16
N ASP A 208 7.01 -37.84 4.37
CA ASP A 208 7.96 -37.23 5.30
C ASP A 208 9.42 -37.43 4.85
N VAL A 209 9.98 -36.49 4.10
CA VAL A 209 11.42 -36.38 3.88
C VAL A 209 11.84 -34.93 4.06
N ASP A 210 12.47 -34.64 5.19
CA ASP A 210 12.80 -33.29 5.59
C ASP A 210 14.24 -32.92 5.24
N ILE A 211 14.43 -31.82 4.50
CA ILE A 211 15.76 -31.23 4.26
C ILE A 211 15.64 -29.72 4.37
N THR A 212 16.13 -29.18 5.48
CA THR A 212 16.21 -27.73 5.72
C THR A 212 17.43 -27.18 5.00
N VAL A 213 17.23 -26.27 4.03
CA VAL A 213 18.35 -25.54 3.40
C VAL A 213 18.68 -24.34 4.29
N THR A 214 19.90 -24.31 4.84
CA THR A 214 20.35 -23.28 5.79
C THR A 214 20.65 -21.96 5.08
N ASP A 215 20.34 -20.84 5.76
CA ASP A 215 20.41 -19.42 5.33
C ASP A 215 21.74 -18.93 4.68
N LYS A 216 22.81 -19.73 4.76
CA LYS A 216 24.15 -19.35 4.25
C LYS A 216 24.24 -19.26 2.73
N GLN A 217 23.53 -20.11 1.98
CA GLN A 217 23.62 -20.14 0.51
C GLN A 217 23.01 -18.89 -0.17
N TYR A 218 22.13 -18.15 0.51
CA TYR A 218 21.42 -17.00 -0.06
C TYR A 218 22.31 -15.76 -0.21
N LYS A 219 23.16 -15.46 0.80
CA LYS A 219 24.05 -14.30 0.75
C LYS A 219 25.02 -14.39 -0.42
N ASP A 220 25.52 -15.59 -0.72
CA ASP A 220 26.50 -15.79 -1.78
C ASP A 220 25.88 -15.55 -3.17
N ILE A 221 24.63 -15.98 -3.41
CA ILE A 221 23.93 -15.84 -4.70
C ILE A 221 23.53 -14.37 -4.98
N VAL A 222 23.02 -13.64 -3.98
CA VAL A 222 22.61 -12.23 -4.16
C VAL A 222 23.82 -11.32 -4.43
N ILE A 223 24.95 -11.60 -3.78
CA ILE A 223 26.21 -10.87 -4.01
C ILE A 223 26.73 -11.14 -5.45
N GLU A 224 26.44 -12.29 -6.03
CA GLU A 224 26.84 -12.65 -7.39
C GLU A 224 25.96 -11.93 -8.43
N GLU A 225 24.63 -11.90 -8.25
CA GLU A 225 23.73 -11.16 -9.15
C GLU A 225 23.94 -9.64 -9.12
N GLU A 226 24.24 -9.03 -7.96
CA GLU A 226 24.57 -7.60 -7.90
C GLU A 226 25.89 -7.24 -8.59
N LYS A 227 26.83 -8.20 -8.68
CA LYS A 227 28.09 -8.00 -9.40
C LYS A 227 27.90 -8.09 -10.92
N ASP A 228 27.02 -8.97 -11.38
CA ASP A 228 26.74 -9.15 -12.80
C ASP A 228 25.87 -8.03 -13.39
N GLN A 229 25.01 -7.39 -12.59
CA GLN A 229 24.23 -6.22 -13.03
C GLN A 229 25.05 -4.91 -13.09
N LYS A 230 26.27 -4.89 -12.54
CA LYS A 230 27.16 -3.71 -12.52
C LYS A 230 28.31 -3.78 -13.53
N LYS A 231 28.32 -4.79 -14.40
CA LYS A 231 29.23 -4.91 -15.55
C LYS A 231 28.49 -4.62 -16.85
#